data_AF-S2RGQ3-F1
#
_entry.id   AF-S2RGQ3-F1
#
_cell.length_a   1.000
_cell.length_b   1.000
_cell.length_c   1.000
_cell.angle_alpha   90.00
_cell.angle_beta   90.00
_cell.angle_gamma   90.00
#
_symmetry.space_group_name_H-M   'P 1'
#
loop_
_entity.id
_entity.type
_entity.pdbx_description
1 polymer ?
#
loop_
_entity_poly.entity_id
_entity_poly.type
_entity_poly.pdbx_seq_one_letter_code
_entity_poly.pdbx_strand_id
1 'polypeptide(L)'
;SYANSLANQAAAQKQQDQASLAAASSSAASSLAALQSQQASSYAAASQSANVKIDSLNAQRTSGQPADTVSDGGTFDYVAKNGLWTNVVTHRDSGKTWNGNYLVQNLPVFKDPNAASMMDNLYTQSNENVPSWSLGDVVNNNQLTDAQKNELNQYAMMLVNNYRKSMGLAPISTTQDFLNKVQQRGDSLKSGHMLHNPSLTSQIFGHGMDETLTSVDFSAYTMYSKDHTTMLEVFQGVAEAMNGLINYDGDSDNGHRNILLGDDNTTGFSLQYNTTDNVWVMNSNGDGYIYQGVNIATVPAQTSTPSTGQDNNKEIDQKIQTVKGNLQSLKNSQDQTYQTQKLSLNNAVQQLADQFASQEAQAEKDNNSKIQAF
;
A
#
# COMPACT_ATOMS: atom_id res chain seq x y z
N SER A 1 -4.34 43.05 73.75
CA SER A 1 -5.81 43.02 73.78
C SER A 1 -6.29 41.64 73.36
N TYR A 2 -7.52 41.25 73.72
CA TYR A 2 -8.13 39.98 73.30
C TYR A 2 -8.15 39.82 71.76
N ALA A 3 -8.46 40.90 71.04
CA ALA A 3 -8.41 40.94 69.58
C ALA A 3 -7.03 40.59 68.99
N ASN A 4 -5.93 41.08 69.58
CA ASN A 4 -4.57 40.73 69.12
C ASN A 4 -4.25 39.24 69.30
N SER A 5 -4.81 38.59 70.33
CA SER A 5 -4.62 37.15 70.54
C SER A 5 -5.30 36.33 69.44
N LEU A 6 -6.52 36.70 69.05
CA LEU A 6 -7.26 36.04 67.98
C LEU A 6 -6.60 36.26 66.61
N ALA A 7 -6.12 37.48 66.35
CA ALA A 7 -5.38 37.80 65.13
C ALA A 7 -4.08 36.99 65.01
N ASN A 8 -3.32 36.85 66.10
CA ASN A 8 -2.09 36.05 66.12
C ASN A 8 -2.36 34.56 65.87
N GLN A 9 -3.47 34.02 66.41
CA GLN A 9 -3.87 32.62 66.15
C GLN A 9 -4.26 32.41 64.69
N ALA A 10 -5.05 33.32 64.10
CA ALA A 10 -5.42 33.24 62.69
C ALA A 10 -4.20 33.34 61.76
N ALA A 11 -3.25 34.24 62.07
CA ALA A 11 -2.01 34.38 61.31
C ALA A 11 -1.13 33.13 61.40
N ALA A 12 -1.04 32.51 62.58
CA ALA A 12 -0.30 31.26 62.76
C ALA A 12 -0.94 30.10 61.97
N GLN A 13 -2.26 29.97 61.99
CA GLN A 13 -2.98 28.96 61.21
C GLN A 13 -2.75 29.15 59.70
N LYS A 14 -2.87 30.38 59.20
CA LYS A 14 -2.62 30.72 57.80
C LYS A 14 -1.19 30.36 57.35
N GLN A 15 -0.19 30.61 58.19
CA GLN A 15 1.19 30.19 57.89
C GLN A 15 1.32 28.66 57.81
N GLN A 16 0.64 27.94 58.70
CA GLN A 16 0.63 26.47 58.70
C GLN A 16 -0.07 25.91 57.46
N ASP A 17 -1.18 26.52 57.03
CA ASP A 17 -1.93 26.12 55.83
C ASP A 17 -1.11 26.37 54.56
N GLN A 18 -0.43 27.52 54.45
CA GLN A 18 0.49 27.82 53.35
C GLN A 18 1.65 26.83 53.28
N ALA A 19 2.26 26.49 54.42
CA ALA A 19 3.34 25.50 54.48
C ALA A 19 2.83 24.10 54.06
N SER A 20 1.62 23.73 54.48
CA SER A 20 0.99 22.46 54.12
C SER A 20 0.68 22.38 52.62
N LEU A 21 0.18 23.46 52.02
CA LEU A 21 -0.08 23.53 50.58
C LEU A 21 1.20 23.47 49.74
N ALA A 22 2.28 24.14 50.19
CA ALA A 22 3.59 24.06 49.56
C ALA A 22 4.16 22.63 49.62
N ALA A 23 4.04 21.97 50.77
CA ALA A 23 4.45 20.57 50.95
C ALA A 23 3.65 19.61 50.05
N ALA A 24 2.33 19.80 49.94
CA ALA A 24 1.47 19.01 49.06
C ALA A 24 1.84 19.20 47.58
N SER A 25 2.08 20.44 47.15
CA SER A 25 2.50 20.77 45.78
C SER A 25 3.87 20.16 45.44
N SER A 26 4.82 20.24 46.37
CA SER A 26 6.15 19.61 46.22
C SER A 26 6.07 18.08 46.15
N SER A 27 5.20 17.48 46.96
CA SER A 27 4.95 16.03 46.95
C SER A 27 4.30 15.56 45.64
N ALA A 28 3.35 16.34 45.11
CA ALA A 28 2.75 16.09 43.80
C ALA A 28 3.79 16.16 42.67
N ALA A 29 4.63 17.20 42.66
CA ALA A 29 5.69 17.34 41.67
C ALA A 29 6.71 16.19 41.74
N SER A 30 7.11 15.79 42.95
CA SER A 30 8.03 14.66 43.16
C SER A 30 7.42 13.34 42.70
N SER A 31 6.12 13.13 42.94
CA SER A 31 5.39 11.94 42.49
C SER A 31 5.32 11.86 40.96
N LEU A 32 5.09 12.99 40.28
CA LEU A 32 5.09 13.05 38.81
C LEU A 32 6.49 12.80 38.24
N ALA A 33 7.53 13.37 38.83
CA ALA A 33 8.90 13.14 38.41
C ALA A 33 9.32 11.67 38.56
N ALA A 34 8.93 11.03 39.68
CA ALA A 34 9.15 9.62 39.91
C ALA A 34 8.43 8.74 38.88
N LEU A 35 7.15 9.03 38.59
CA LEU A 35 6.37 8.33 37.56
C LEU A 35 7.04 8.47 36.18
N GLN A 36 7.44 9.67 35.80
CA GLN A 36 8.06 9.94 34.50
C GLN A 36 9.40 9.19 34.36
N SER A 37 10.21 9.16 35.42
CA SER A 37 11.47 8.40 35.46
C SER A 37 11.25 6.89 35.35
N GLN A 38 10.25 6.35 36.04
CA GLN A 38 9.87 4.95 35.96
C GLN A 38 9.38 4.57 34.56
N GLN A 39 8.54 5.41 33.94
CA GLN A 39 8.05 5.21 32.57
C GLN A 39 9.18 5.25 31.55
N ALA A 40 10.11 6.21 31.66
CA ALA A 40 11.28 6.30 30.79
C ALA A 40 12.17 5.05 30.87
N SER A 41 12.42 4.56 32.09
CA SER A 41 13.21 3.35 32.32
C SER A 41 12.52 2.10 31.74
N SER A 42 11.20 1.99 31.95
CA SER A 42 10.38 0.90 31.40
C SER A 42 10.34 0.91 29.88
N TYR A 43 10.19 2.09 29.26
CA TYR A 43 10.20 2.24 27.80
C TYR A 43 11.57 1.90 27.20
N ALA A 44 12.67 2.32 27.84
CA ALA A 44 14.01 2.00 27.39
C ALA A 44 14.26 0.48 27.38
N ALA A 45 13.85 -0.22 28.44
CA ALA A 45 13.97 -1.68 28.52
C ALA A 45 13.10 -2.40 27.47
N ALA A 46 11.87 -1.93 27.26
CA ALA A 46 10.97 -2.47 26.24
C ALA A 46 11.50 -2.24 24.81
N SER A 47 12.03 -1.04 24.54
CA SER A 47 12.65 -0.68 23.26
C SER A 47 13.87 -1.56 22.95
N GLN A 48 14.74 -1.79 23.93
CA GLN A 48 15.89 -2.68 23.76
C GLN A 48 15.45 -4.13 23.44
N SER A 49 14.43 -4.62 24.15
CA SER A 49 13.88 -5.97 23.91
C SER A 49 13.22 -6.07 22.53
N ALA A 50 12.53 -5.01 22.10
CA ALA A 50 11.93 -4.92 20.76
C ALA A 50 13.00 -4.97 19.67
N ASN A 51 14.11 -4.24 19.81
CA ASN A 51 15.22 -4.27 18.86
C ASN A 51 15.81 -5.67 18.73
N VAL A 52 16.13 -6.34 19.84
CA VAL A 52 16.63 -7.73 19.84
C VAL A 52 15.64 -8.67 19.16
N LYS A 53 14.34 -8.49 19.39
CA LYS A 53 13.31 -9.31 18.74
C LYS A 53 13.23 -9.06 17.25
N ILE A 54 13.33 -7.81 16.81
CA ILE A 54 13.36 -7.43 15.39
C ILE A 54 14.59 -8.04 14.71
N ASP A 55 15.76 -7.95 15.32
CA ASP A 55 17.00 -8.54 14.78
C ASP A 55 16.87 -10.06 14.65
N SER A 56 16.33 -10.73 15.67
CA SER A 56 16.05 -12.17 15.62
C SER A 56 15.04 -12.55 14.54
N LEU A 57 14.00 -11.74 14.32
CA LEU A 57 13.02 -11.94 13.26
C LEU A 57 13.66 -11.76 11.88
N ASN A 58 14.48 -10.72 11.70
CA ASN A 58 15.22 -10.51 10.45
C ASN A 58 16.19 -11.65 10.14
N ALA A 59 16.83 -12.25 11.16
CA ALA A 59 17.70 -13.41 10.99
C ALA A 59 16.94 -14.71 10.61
N GLN A 60 15.62 -14.76 10.80
CA GLN A 60 14.77 -15.92 10.42
C GLN A 60 14.29 -15.87 8.97
N ARG A 61 14.58 -14.77 8.25
CA ARG A 61 14.26 -14.67 6.83
C ARG A 61 14.97 -15.80 6.09
N THR A 62 14.24 -16.60 5.31
CA THR A 62 14.83 -17.67 4.51
C THR A 62 15.83 -17.06 3.52
N SER A 63 17.10 -17.46 3.65
CA SER A 63 18.20 -17.03 2.80
C SER A 63 18.04 -17.59 1.39
N GLY A 64 17.37 -16.82 0.57
CA GLY A 64 17.27 -16.98 -0.87
C GLY A 64 16.80 -15.64 -1.39
N GLN A 65 17.66 -14.63 -1.25
CA GLN A 65 17.47 -13.36 -1.96
C GLN A 65 17.46 -13.68 -3.44
N PRO A 66 16.42 -13.36 -4.20
CA PRO A 66 16.68 -12.70 -5.45
C PRO A 66 16.88 -11.23 -5.05
N ALA A 67 18.03 -10.68 -5.47
CA ALA A 67 18.59 -9.42 -4.98
C ALA A 67 17.54 -8.30 -4.83
N ASP A 68 17.80 -7.41 -3.87
CA ASP A 68 17.45 -5.98 -3.87
C ASP A 68 16.23 -5.65 -4.73
N THR A 69 15.10 -5.32 -4.10
CA THR A 69 13.90 -4.70 -4.71
C THR A 69 14.08 -4.41 -6.20
N VAL A 70 13.36 -5.13 -7.07
CA VAL A 70 13.49 -4.99 -8.53
C VAL A 70 13.50 -3.52 -8.91
N SER A 71 14.47 -3.12 -9.72
CA SER A 71 14.57 -1.74 -10.20
C SER A 71 13.51 -1.45 -11.25
N ASP A 72 13.36 -0.18 -11.60
CA ASP A 72 12.53 0.34 -12.70
C ASP A 72 12.48 -0.59 -13.93
N GLY A 73 11.29 -1.13 -14.22
CA GLY A 73 11.02 -2.07 -15.33
C GLY A 73 11.63 -3.47 -15.16
N GLY A 74 11.72 -3.97 -13.92
CA GLY A 74 12.34 -5.26 -13.60
C GLY A 74 11.38 -6.33 -13.05
N THR A 75 10.12 -5.99 -12.80
CA THR A 75 9.12 -6.86 -12.17
C THR A 75 8.81 -8.14 -12.98
N PHE A 76 8.48 -8.01 -14.26
CA PHE A 76 8.18 -9.11 -15.18
C PHE A 76 9.41 -10.00 -15.42
N ASP A 77 10.58 -9.40 -15.63
CA ASP A 77 11.83 -10.15 -15.82
C ASP A 77 12.15 -11.01 -14.59
N TYR A 78 11.98 -10.43 -13.41
CA TYR A 78 12.15 -11.13 -12.14
C TYR A 78 11.17 -12.29 -11.98
N VAL A 79 9.89 -12.06 -12.24
CA VAL A 79 8.87 -13.12 -12.18
C VAL A 79 9.18 -14.25 -13.15
N ALA A 80 9.56 -13.93 -14.39
CA ALA A 80 9.88 -14.91 -15.42
C ALA A 80 11.11 -15.74 -15.07
N LYS A 81 12.22 -15.09 -14.70
CA LYS A 81 13.48 -15.76 -14.33
C LYS A 81 13.32 -16.66 -13.11
N ASN A 82 12.46 -16.27 -12.17
CA ASN A 82 12.21 -17.00 -10.92
C ASN A 82 11.01 -17.95 -10.97
N GLY A 83 10.30 -18.03 -12.10
CA GLY A 83 9.14 -18.90 -12.24
C GLY A 83 7.99 -18.55 -11.28
N LEU A 84 7.82 -17.27 -10.93
CA LEU A 84 6.83 -16.80 -9.96
C LEU A 84 5.43 -16.63 -10.59
N TRP A 85 5.00 -17.64 -11.35
CA TRP A 85 3.68 -17.73 -11.99
C TRP A 85 2.65 -18.38 -11.07
N THR A 86 1.49 -17.74 -10.90
CA THR A 86 0.42 -18.28 -10.04
C THR A 86 -0.17 -19.57 -10.61
N ASN A 87 -0.47 -20.54 -9.72
CA ASN A 87 -1.21 -21.76 -10.05
C ASN A 87 -2.73 -21.63 -9.87
N VAL A 88 -3.20 -20.50 -9.32
CA VAL A 88 -4.60 -20.15 -9.14
C VAL A 88 -4.92 -19.01 -10.10
N VAL A 89 -5.63 -19.32 -11.19
CA VAL A 89 -5.90 -18.35 -12.26
C VAL A 89 -7.32 -17.81 -12.16
N THR A 90 -8.26 -18.61 -11.64
CA THR A 90 -9.69 -18.31 -11.63
C THR A 90 -10.28 -18.58 -10.26
N HIS A 91 -11.45 -18.02 -9.93
CA HIS A 91 -12.11 -18.33 -8.65
C HIS A 91 -12.51 -19.81 -8.49
N ARG A 92 -12.59 -20.56 -9.59
CA ARG A 92 -12.82 -22.02 -9.57
C ARG A 92 -11.62 -22.81 -9.09
N ASP A 93 -10.44 -22.21 -9.15
CA ASP A 93 -9.23 -22.73 -8.56
C ASP A 93 -9.14 -22.47 -7.05
N SER A 94 -10.18 -21.90 -6.40
CA SER A 94 -10.19 -21.59 -4.95
C SER A 94 -10.02 -22.81 -4.03
N GLY A 95 -10.24 -24.02 -4.53
CA GLY A 95 -9.93 -25.27 -3.83
C GLY A 95 -8.45 -25.68 -3.91
N LYS A 96 -7.64 -25.03 -4.77
CA LYS A 96 -6.20 -25.24 -4.86
C LYS A 96 -5.51 -24.33 -3.84
N THR A 97 -4.47 -24.86 -3.21
CA THR A 97 -3.57 -24.04 -2.40
C THR A 97 -2.74 -23.15 -3.31
N TRP A 98 -2.80 -21.84 -3.07
CA TRP A 98 -1.95 -20.86 -3.73
C TRP A 98 -0.47 -21.21 -3.49
N ASN A 99 0.32 -21.24 -4.57
CA ASN A 99 1.73 -21.63 -4.55
C ASN A 99 2.70 -20.52 -4.11
N GLY A 100 2.20 -19.34 -3.73
CA GLY A 100 3.04 -18.22 -3.31
C GLY A 100 3.47 -17.28 -4.46
N ASN A 101 2.96 -17.49 -5.68
CA ASN A 101 3.37 -16.78 -6.88
C ASN A 101 2.34 -15.74 -7.36
N TYR A 102 2.74 -14.77 -8.19
CA TYR A 102 1.99 -13.52 -8.30
C TYR A 102 1.31 -13.26 -9.65
N LEU A 103 2.00 -13.50 -10.77
CA LEU A 103 1.47 -13.14 -12.09
C LEU A 103 0.85 -14.34 -12.81
N VAL A 104 -0.18 -14.06 -13.59
CA VAL A 104 -0.79 -15.03 -14.49
C VAL A 104 0.13 -15.22 -15.70
N GLN A 105 0.50 -16.47 -15.97
CA GLN A 105 1.26 -16.78 -17.18
C GLN A 105 0.34 -17.06 -18.38
N ASN A 106 -0.80 -17.71 -18.12
CA ASN A 106 -1.74 -18.15 -19.15
C ASN A 106 -3.14 -17.72 -18.75
N LEU A 107 -3.78 -16.92 -19.59
CA LEU A 107 -5.19 -16.60 -19.45
C LEU A 107 -6.05 -17.85 -19.70
N PRO A 108 -7.27 -17.92 -19.12
CA PRO A 108 -8.25 -18.95 -19.46
C PRO A 108 -8.54 -18.97 -20.96
N VAL A 109 -8.46 -20.13 -21.59
CA VAL A 109 -8.58 -20.26 -23.05
C VAL A 109 -9.92 -20.86 -23.44
N PHE A 110 -10.64 -20.18 -24.34
CA PHE A 110 -11.91 -20.64 -24.90
C PHE A 110 -11.82 -20.63 -26.41
N LYS A 111 -12.16 -21.76 -27.06
CA LYS A 111 -12.27 -21.83 -28.52
C LYS A 111 -13.53 -21.13 -29.01
N ASP A 112 -14.63 -21.35 -28.30
CA ASP A 112 -15.90 -20.65 -28.49
C ASP A 112 -16.01 -19.53 -27.44
N PRO A 113 -16.05 -18.24 -27.84
CA PRO A 113 -16.15 -17.13 -26.90
C PRO A 113 -17.43 -17.20 -26.05
N ASN A 114 -18.50 -17.83 -26.53
CA ASN A 114 -19.74 -17.97 -25.75
C ASN A 114 -19.54 -18.81 -24.47
N ALA A 115 -18.53 -19.68 -24.45
CA ALA A 115 -18.21 -20.51 -23.29
C ALA A 115 -17.53 -19.73 -22.15
N ALA A 116 -17.01 -18.52 -22.41
CA ALA A 116 -16.37 -17.70 -21.38
C ALA A 116 -17.36 -17.20 -20.32
N SER A 117 -18.61 -16.95 -20.71
CA SER A 117 -19.70 -16.58 -19.80
C SER A 117 -19.99 -17.64 -18.72
N MET A 118 -19.52 -18.86 -18.94
CA MET A 118 -19.65 -19.97 -18.00
C MET A 118 -18.47 -20.06 -17.03
N MET A 119 -17.57 -19.08 -16.98
CA MET A 119 -16.42 -19.04 -16.08
C MET A 119 -16.42 -17.77 -15.22
N ASP A 120 -15.95 -17.90 -13.98
CA ASP A 120 -15.79 -16.77 -13.06
C ASP A 120 -14.55 -15.93 -13.40
N ASN A 121 -14.46 -14.71 -12.87
CA ASN A 121 -13.34 -13.80 -13.14
C ASN A 121 -11.98 -14.38 -12.76
N LEU A 122 -10.91 -13.74 -13.24
CA LEU A 122 -9.54 -14.04 -12.78
C LEU A 122 -9.49 -13.96 -11.25
N TYR A 123 -8.73 -14.88 -10.66
CA TYR A 123 -8.56 -14.89 -9.21
C TYR A 123 -7.76 -13.67 -8.79
N THR A 124 -8.39 -12.82 -7.97
CA THR A 124 -7.70 -11.71 -7.32
C THR A 124 -7.23 -12.17 -5.95
N GLN A 125 -5.90 -12.25 -5.80
CA GLN A 125 -5.32 -12.55 -4.49
C GLN A 125 -5.63 -11.38 -3.55
N SER A 126 -6.10 -11.67 -2.33
CA SER A 126 -6.35 -10.64 -1.32
C SER A 126 -5.09 -9.81 -1.06
N ASN A 127 -5.26 -8.50 -1.08
CA ASN A 127 -4.23 -7.45 -1.14
C ASN A 127 -3.17 -7.49 -0.07
N GLU A 128 -3.24 -8.31 0.98
CA GLU A 128 -2.26 -8.27 2.06
C GLU A 128 -0.85 -8.77 1.68
N ASN A 129 -0.54 -9.02 0.41
CA ASN A 129 0.58 -9.86 -0.05
C ASN A 129 1.53 -9.24 -1.08
N VAL A 130 1.68 -7.91 -1.19
CA VAL A 130 2.71 -7.35 -2.11
C VAL A 130 4.10 -7.75 -1.61
N PRO A 131 4.90 -8.47 -2.41
CA PRO A 131 6.20 -8.95 -1.98
C PRO A 131 7.21 -7.82 -1.90
N SER A 132 8.09 -7.88 -0.89
CA SER A 132 9.13 -6.87 -0.70
C SER A 132 10.01 -6.65 -1.93
N TRP A 133 10.23 -7.70 -2.75
CA TRP A 133 11.03 -7.59 -3.97
C TRP A 133 10.39 -6.68 -5.03
N SER A 134 9.06 -6.46 -5.06
CA SER A 134 8.42 -5.63 -6.08
C SER A 134 8.41 -4.13 -5.73
N LEU A 135 8.87 -3.76 -4.53
CA LEU A 135 8.75 -2.39 -4.01
C LEU A 135 9.72 -1.37 -4.65
N GLY A 136 10.67 -1.82 -5.47
CA GLY A 136 11.62 -0.94 -6.16
C GLY A 136 11.15 -0.43 -7.52
N ASP A 137 10.08 -1.03 -8.06
CA ASP A 137 9.55 -0.75 -9.39
C ASP A 137 8.11 -0.25 -9.27
N VAL A 138 8.01 1.06 -9.03
CA VAL A 138 6.76 1.74 -8.68
C VAL A 138 6.40 2.83 -9.70
N VAL A 139 5.12 2.97 -9.94
CA VAL A 139 4.53 4.02 -10.77
C VAL A 139 4.38 5.27 -9.92
N ASN A 140 5.05 6.34 -10.33
CA ASN A 140 5.01 7.63 -9.65
C ASN A 140 4.17 8.62 -10.45
N ASN A 141 3.32 9.39 -9.77
CA ASN A 141 2.54 10.48 -10.38
C ASN A 141 1.70 10.06 -11.60
N ASN A 142 1.19 8.82 -11.59
CA ASN A 142 0.47 8.22 -12.72
C ASN A 142 1.24 8.25 -14.05
N GLN A 143 2.56 8.08 -13.99
CA GLN A 143 3.43 8.06 -15.16
C GLN A 143 4.33 6.82 -15.14
N LEU A 144 4.28 6.05 -16.23
CA LEU A 144 5.22 4.96 -16.45
C LEU A 144 6.53 5.51 -17.03
N THR A 145 7.66 4.99 -16.55
CA THR A 145 8.97 5.21 -17.18
C THR A 145 9.05 4.45 -18.51
N ASP A 146 10.09 4.73 -19.32
CA ASP A 146 10.27 4.00 -20.57
C ASP A 146 10.59 2.52 -20.35
N ALA A 147 11.28 2.19 -19.25
CA ALA A 147 11.53 0.80 -18.86
C ALA A 147 10.21 0.08 -18.52
N GLN A 148 9.37 0.69 -17.69
CA GLN A 148 8.05 0.16 -17.33
C GLN A 148 7.11 0.01 -18.54
N LYS A 149 7.12 0.96 -19.48
CA LYS A 149 6.33 0.85 -20.72
C LYS A 149 6.79 -0.33 -21.59
N ASN A 150 8.10 -0.54 -21.72
CA ASN A 150 8.64 -1.67 -22.48
C ASN A 150 8.28 -3.00 -21.81
N GLU A 151 8.41 -3.06 -20.49
CA GLU A 151 8.07 -4.25 -19.70
C GLU A 151 6.56 -4.58 -19.78
N LEU A 152 5.69 -3.56 -19.71
CA LEU A 152 4.25 -3.72 -19.89
C LEU A 152 3.91 -4.31 -21.26
N ASN A 153 4.55 -3.81 -22.32
CA ASN A 153 4.38 -4.40 -23.64
C ASN A 153 4.81 -5.88 -23.66
N GLN A 154 5.94 -6.22 -23.05
CA GLN A 154 6.41 -7.61 -22.98
C GLN A 154 5.42 -8.53 -22.26
N TYR A 155 4.88 -8.10 -21.11
CA TYR A 155 3.91 -8.88 -20.36
C TYR A 155 2.59 -9.04 -21.14
N ALA A 156 2.03 -7.96 -21.70
CA ALA A 156 0.80 -8.02 -22.49
C ALA A 156 0.97 -8.91 -23.74
N MET A 157 2.08 -8.77 -24.46
CA MET A 157 2.41 -9.62 -25.61
C MET A 157 2.58 -11.09 -25.22
N MET A 158 3.17 -11.39 -24.05
CA MET A 158 3.24 -12.77 -23.54
C MET A 158 1.83 -13.35 -23.35
N LEU A 159 0.93 -12.62 -22.70
CA LEU A 159 -0.44 -13.11 -22.45
C LEU A 159 -1.15 -13.46 -23.76
N VAL A 160 -1.07 -12.59 -24.77
CA VAL A 160 -1.66 -12.83 -26.09
C VAL A 160 -0.99 -14.03 -26.77
N ASN A 161 0.34 -14.07 -26.82
CA ASN A 161 1.05 -15.16 -27.50
C ASN A 161 0.84 -16.53 -26.84
N ASN A 162 0.72 -16.59 -25.51
CA ASN A 162 0.37 -17.83 -24.82
C ASN A 162 -1.06 -18.28 -25.12
N TYR A 163 -2.00 -17.34 -25.24
CA TYR A 163 -3.36 -17.63 -25.69
C TYR A 163 -3.38 -18.13 -27.13
N ARG A 164 -2.73 -17.41 -28.05
CA ARG A 164 -2.59 -17.77 -29.48
C ARG A 164 -2.00 -19.16 -29.64
N LYS A 165 -0.91 -19.47 -28.92
CA LYS A 165 -0.29 -20.80 -28.90
C LYS A 165 -1.28 -21.88 -28.47
N SER A 166 -2.07 -21.63 -27.42
CA SER A 166 -3.09 -22.58 -26.93
C SER A 166 -4.23 -22.80 -27.93
N MET A 167 -4.49 -21.81 -28.78
CA MET A 167 -5.44 -21.87 -29.89
C MET A 167 -4.85 -22.46 -31.18
N GLY A 168 -3.54 -22.73 -31.22
CA GLY A 168 -2.84 -23.18 -32.43
C GLY A 168 -2.57 -22.08 -33.46
N LEU A 169 -2.61 -20.82 -33.04
CA LEU A 169 -2.32 -19.65 -33.88
C LEU A 169 -0.83 -19.29 -33.85
N ALA A 170 -0.35 -18.68 -34.93
CA ALA A 170 1.02 -18.19 -35.02
C ALA A 170 1.28 -17.08 -33.99
N PRO A 171 2.48 -17.02 -33.37
CA PRO A 171 2.81 -15.92 -32.47
C PRO A 171 2.98 -14.61 -33.24
N ILE A 172 2.67 -13.52 -32.56
CA ILE A 172 2.88 -12.14 -33.00
C ILE A 172 4.14 -11.55 -32.37
N SER A 173 4.71 -10.54 -33.03
CA SER A 173 5.95 -9.89 -32.60
C SER A 173 5.76 -8.39 -32.36
N THR A 174 6.69 -7.79 -31.64
CA THR A 174 6.80 -6.33 -31.50
C THR A 174 8.24 -5.94 -31.74
N THR A 175 8.48 -4.86 -32.49
CA THR A 175 9.79 -4.21 -32.58
C THR A 175 9.76 -2.90 -31.80
N GLN A 176 10.93 -2.36 -31.43
CA GLN A 176 10.98 -1.08 -30.69
C GLN A 176 10.36 0.07 -31.48
N ASP A 177 10.60 0.14 -32.79
CA ASP A 177 10.03 1.18 -33.64
C ASP A 177 8.50 1.11 -33.71
N PHE A 178 7.95 -0.11 -33.76
CA PHE A 178 6.51 -0.31 -33.69
C PHE A 178 5.95 0.10 -32.34
N LEU A 179 6.59 -0.34 -31.24
CA LEU A 179 6.18 0.02 -29.89
C LEU A 179 6.20 1.54 -29.66
N ASN A 180 7.19 2.25 -30.19
CA ASN A 180 7.25 3.71 -30.11
C ASN A 180 6.03 4.37 -30.77
N LYS A 181 5.55 3.84 -31.91
CA LYS A 181 4.31 4.31 -32.56
C LYS A 181 3.06 3.99 -31.73
N VAL A 182 2.99 2.80 -31.14
CA VAL A 182 1.90 2.42 -30.21
C VAL A 182 1.87 3.36 -28.99
N GLN A 183 3.03 3.68 -28.43
CA GLN A 183 3.18 4.62 -27.32
C GLN A 183 2.82 6.06 -27.72
N GLN A 184 3.18 6.48 -28.94
CA GLN A 184 2.74 7.77 -29.48
C GLN A 184 1.21 7.84 -29.59
N ARG A 185 0.56 6.75 -29.99
CA ARG A 185 -0.91 6.66 -29.95
C ARG A 185 -1.42 6.71 -28.51
N GLY A 186 -0.82 5.98 -27.58
CA GLY A 186 -1.14 6.06 -26.15
C GLY A 186 -1.06 7.48 -25.60
N ASP A 187 0.01 8.22 -25.95
CA ASP A 187 0.20 9.59 -25.47
C ASP A 187 -0.94 10.52 -25.89
N SER A 188 -1.55 10.29 -27.06
CA SER A 188 -2.74 11.04 -27.50
C SER A 188 -4.00 10.75 -26.67
N LEU A 189 -4.01 9.69 -25.86
CA LEU A 189 -5.10 9.30 -24.97
C LEU A 189 -4.92 9.82 -23.53
N LYS A 190 -3.86 10.60 -23.23
CA LYS A 190 -3.65 11.23 -21.91
C LYS A 190 -4.69 12.31 -21.59
N SER A 191 -5.29 12.89 -22.62
CA SER A 191 -6.32 13.92 -22.55
C SER A 191 -7.44 13.62 -23.54
N GLY A 192 -8.65 14.12 -23.24
CA GLY A 192 -9.85 13.76 -23.99
C GLY A 192 -10.41 12.39 -23.58
N HIS A 193 -11.37 11.87 -24.34
CA HIS A 193 -12.04 10.62 -24.02
C HIS A 193 -11.37 9.40 -24.68
N MET A 194 -11.52 8.23 -24.07
CA MET A 194 -11.09 6.94 -24.65
C MET A 194 -11.88 6.59 -25.91
N LEU A 195 -11.47 7.11 -27.06
CA LEU A 195 -12.12 6.92 -28.36
C LEU A 195 -11.12 6.51 -29.44
N HIS A 196 -11.58 5.64 -30.34
CA HIS A 196 -10.85 5.29 -31.54
C HIS A 196 -10.67 6.50 -32.45
N ASN A 197 -9.48 6.59 -33.08
CA ASN A 197 -9.19 7.65 -34.04
C ASN A 197 -8.40 7.11 -35.25
N PRO A 198 -9.10 6.53 -36.25
CA PRO A 198 -8.46 5.91 -37.42
C PRO A 198 -7.58 6.86 -38.23
N SER A 199 -7.92 8.15 -38.27
CA SER A 199 -7.12 9.16 -38.96
C SER A 199 -5.78 9.38 -38.27
N LEU A 200 -5.78 9.43 -36.93
CA LEU A 200 -4.55 9.60 -36.15
C LEU A 200 -3.69 8.34 -36.17
N THR A 201 -4.28 7.14 -36.04
CA THR A 201 -3.51 5.90 -36.18
C THR A 201 -2.91 5.81 -37.59
N SER A 202 -3.67 6.16 -38.63
CA SER A 202 -3.12 6.22 -40.01
C SER A 202 -1.97 7.21 -40.15
N GLN A 203 -2.06 8.37 -39.50
CA GLN A 203 -0.99 9.37 -39.51
C GLN A 203 0.27 8.87 -38.77
N ILE A 204 0.11 8.22 -37.62
CA ILE A 204 1.23 7.72 -36.81
C ILE A 204 1.94 6.56 -37.49
N PHE A 205 1.17 5.61 -38.02
CA PHE A 205 1.70 4.35 -38.55
C PHE A 205 2.05 4.46 -40.04
N GLY A 206 1.36 5.31 -40.79
CA GLY A 206 1.52 5.51 -42.24
C GLY A 206 0.40 4.86 -43.08
N HIS A 207 -0.47 4.07 -42.44
CA HIS A 207 -1.58 3.33 -43.04
C HIS A 207 -2.59 2.92 -41.94
N GLY A 208 -3.75 2.41 -42.34
CA GLY A 208 -4.79 1.96 -41.41
C GLY A 208 -4.30 0.84 -40.49
N MET A 209 -4.68 0.91 -39.22
CA MET A 209 -4.25 -0.01 -38.17
C MET A 209 -5.45 -0.54 -37.41
N ASP A 210 -5.39 -1.79 -36.99
CA ASP A 210 -6.32 -2.31 -35.99
C ASP A 210 -5.98 -1.71 -34.62
N GLU A 211 -6.99 -1.46 -33.80
CA GLU A 211 -6.83 -0.86 -32.48
C GLU A 211 -7.80 -1.49 -31.48
N THR A 212 -7.29 -1.82 -30.29
CA THR A 212 -8.13 -2.09 -29.11
C THR A 212 -7.93 -0.99 -28.09
N LEU A 213 -9.00 -0.57 -27.41
CA LEU A 213 -8.94 0.36 -26.28
C LEU A 213 -9.63 -0.27 -25.07
N THR A 214 -9.02 -0.17 -23.91
CA THR A 214 -9.64 -0.63 -22.66
C THR A 214 -9.16 0.19 -21.47
N SER A 215 -10.01 0.31 -20.46
CA SER A 215 -9.61 0.83 -19.16
C SER A 215 -8.94 -0.28 -18.35
N VAL A 216 -7.81 0.02 -17.73
CA VAL A 216 -7.14 -0.89 -16.79
C VAL A 216 -7.41 -0.39 -15.38
N ASP A 217 -8.08 -1.21 -14.57
CA ASP A 217 -8.25 -0.95 -13.15
C ASP A 217 -7.35 -1.91 -12.36
N PHE A 218 -6.51 -1.33 -11.51
CA PHE A 218 -5.71 -2.07 -10.56
C PHE A 218 -5.93 -1.62 -9.11
N SER A 219 -6.98 -0.83 -8.86
CA SER A 219 -7.39 -0.39 -7.51
C SER A 219 -7.74 -1.57 -6.60
N ALA A 220 -8.24 -2.65 -7.20
CA ALA A 220 -8.49 -3.90 -6.50
C ALA A 220 -7.22 -4.55 -5.94
N TYR A 221 -6.03 -4.19 -6.45
CA TYR A 221 -4.75 -4.78 -6.05
C TYR A 221 -3.87 -3.85 -5.19
N THR A 222 -4.11 -2.53 -5.23
CA THR A 222 -3.27 -1.54 -4.52
C THR A 222 -3.34 -1.66 -2.98
N MET A 223 -2.20 -1.89 -2.32
CA MET A 223 -2.08 -1.96 -0.84
C MET A 223 -1.99 -0.61 -0.11
N TYR A 224 -1.41 0.40 -0.75
CA TYR A 224 -1.06 1.69 -0.14
C TYR A 224 -1.76 2.85 -0.88
N SER A 225 -1.58 4.08 -0.39
CA SER A 225 -2.04 5.27 -1.12
C SER A 225 -1.62 5.19 -2.60
N LYS A 226 -2.38 5.82 -3.51
CA LYS A 226 -2.10 5.86 -4.96
C LYS A 226 -0.63 6.17 -5.31
N ASP A 227 0.10 6.78 -4.38
CA ASP A 227 1.50 7.19 -4.48
C ASP A 227 2.53 6.04 -4.49
N HIS A 228 2.15 4.78 -4.25
CA HIS A 228 3.09 3.64 -4.21
C HIS A 228 2.61 2.40 -4.99
N THR A 229 1.94 2.60 -6.12
CA THR A 229 1.51 1.47 -6.99
C THR A 229 2.74 0.79 -7.60
N THR A 230 2.90 -0.51 -7.38
CA THR A 230 3.98 -1.33 -7.98
C THR A 230 3.61 -1.80 -9.38
N MET A 231 4.61 -2.06 -10.23
CA MET A 231 4.38 -2.68 -11.54
C MET A 231 3.75 -4.08 -11.43
N LEU A 232 3.88 -4.77 -10.30
CA LEU A 232 3.20 -6.04 -10.05
C LEU A 232 1.67 -5.88 -10.04
N GLU A 233 1.17 -4.86 -9.33
CA GLU A 233 -0.27 -4.54 -9.27
C GLU A 233 -0.78 -4.07 -10.66
N VAL A 234 0.04 -3.29 -11.38
CA VAL A 234 -0.26 -2.89 -12.77
C VAL A 234 -0.44 -4.13 -13.66
N PHE A 235 0.46 -5.10 -13.58
CA PHE A 235 0.37 -6.33 -14.38
C PHE A 235 -0.83 -7.21 -14.01
N GLN A 236 -1.28 -7.19 -12.76
CA GLN A 236 -2.53 -7.87 -12.39
C GLN A 236 -3.74 -7.22 -13.07
N GLY A 237 -3.83 -5.89 -13.05
CA GLY A 237 -4.86 -5.16 -13.79
C GLY A 237 -4.77 -5.37 -15.31
N VAL A 238 -3.57 -5.38 -15.88
CA VAL A 238 -3.37 -5.67 -17.31
C VAL A 238 -3.86 -7.07 -17.66
N ALA A 239 -3.58 -8.09 -16.83
CA ALA A 239 -4.08 -9.44 -17.08
C ALA A 239 -5.62 -9.52 -17.06
N GLU A 240 -6.25 -8.80 -16.14
CA GLU A 240 -7.71 -8.71 -16.06
C GLU A 240 -8.32 -7.99 -17.27
N ALA A 241 -7.76 -6.85 -17.67
CA ALA A 241 -8.20 -6.11 -18.85
C ALA A 241 -8.02 -6.94 -20.14
N MET A 242 -6.88 -7.62 -20.30
CA MET A 242 -6.63 -8.51 -21.43
C MET A 242 -7.58 -9.71 -21.45
N ASN A 243 -7.91 -10.27 -20.29
CA ASN A 243 -8.93 -11.30 -20.18
C ASN A 243 -10.31 -10.77 -20.58
N GLY A 244 -10.65 -9.54 -20.23
CA GLY A 244 -11.85 -8.85 -20.69
C GLY A 244 -11.91 -8.75 -22.22
N LEU A 245 -10.86 -8.17 -22.83
CA LEU A 245 -10.75 -8.00 -24.28
C LEU A 245 -10.83 -9.31 -25.07
N ILE A 246 -10.29 -10.41 -24.54
CA ILE A 246 -10.26 -11.68 -25.26
C ILE A 246 -11.48 -12.54 -24.97
N ASN A 247 -11.94 -12.62 -23.72
CA ASN A 247 -12.93 -13.60 -23.29
C ASN A 247 -14.31 -13.00 -22.98
N TYR A 248 -14.43 -11.71 -22.69
CA TYR A 248 -15.68 -11.07 -22.27
C TYR A 248 -16.06 -9.89 -23.16
N ASP A 249 -15.83 -10.06 -24.47
CA ASP A 249 -15.95 -9.00 -25.49
C ASP A 249 -17.28 -9.00 -26.24
N GLY A 250 -18.33 -9.58 -25.63
CA GLY A 250 -19.63 -9.76 -26.28
C GLY A 250 -20.39 -8.46 -26.51
N ASP A 251 -20.10 -7.42 -25.74
CA ASP A 251 -20.66 -6.07 -25.88
C ASP A 251 -20.04 -5.29 -27.06
N SER A 252 -18.89 -5.75 -27.55
CA SER A 252 -18.19 -5.22 -28.73
C SER A 252 -18.23 -6.18 -29.92
N ASP A 253 -19.22 -7.08 -29.97
CA ASP A 253 -19.38 -8.11 -31.01
C ASP A 253 -18.11 -8.98 -31.23
N ASN A 254 -17.30 -9.19 -30.18
CA ASN A 254 -15.99 -9.83 -30.22
C ASN A 254 -14.94 -9.11 -31.08
N GLY A 255 -15.11 -7.81 -31.36
CA GLY A 255 -14.19 -7.00 -32.15
C GLY A 255 -12.76 -7.01 -31.62
N HIS A 256 -12.57 -6.78 -30.32
CA HIS A 256 -11.24 -6.78 -29.69
C HIS A 256 -10.61 -8.18 -29.72
N ARG A 257 -11.39 -9.21 -29.43
CA ARG A 257 -10.94 -10.60 -29.52
C ARG A 257 -10.46 -10.92 -30.94
N ASN A 258 -11.22 -10.52 -31.95
CA ASN A 258 -10.91 -10.78 -33.35
C ASN A 258 -9.63 -10.06 -33.81
N ILE A 259 -9.34 -8.87 -33.27
CA ILE A 259 -8.06 -8.17 -33.50
C ILE A 259 -6.92 -8.96 -32.86
N LEU A 260 -7.00 -9.24 -31.55
CA LEU A 260 -5.89 -9.86 -30.80
C LEU A 260 -5.59 -11.31 -31.24
N LEU A 261 -6.60 -12.04 -31.72
CA LEU A 261 -6.49 -13.42 -32.20
C LEU A 261 -6.53 -13.53 -33.73
N GLY A 262 -6.54 -12.40 -34.44
CA GLY A 262 -6.59 -12.32 -35.90
C GLY A 262 -5.24 -12.60 -36.57
N ASP A 263 -5.17 -12.23 -37.85
CA ASP A 263 -4.05 -12.52 -38.75
C ASP A 263 -2.92 -11.48 -38.69
N ASP A 264 -2.97 -10.56 -37.72
CA ASP A 264 -1.85 -9.64 -37.47
C ASP A 264 -0.56 -10.41 -37.21
N ASN A 265 0.54 -9.86 -37.73
CA ASN A 265 1.89 -10.38 -37.53
C ASN A 265 2.67 -9.54 -36.50
N THR A 266 2.31 -8.26 -36.39
CA THR A 266 2.91 -7.31 -35.46
C THR A 266 1.83 -6.69 -34.58
N THR A 267 2.08 -6.61 -33.28
CA THR A 267 1.22 -5.91 -32.33
C THR A 267 2.09 -5.23 -31.28
N GLY A 268 1.52 -4.28 -30.56
CA GLY A 268 2.14 -3.74 -29.35
C GLY A 268 1.08 -3.11 -28.45
N PHE A 269 1.46 -2.89 -27.20
CA PHE A 269 0.59 -2.36 -26.15
C PHE A 269 1.24 -1.14 -25.51
N SER A 270 0.41 -0.16 -25.14
CA SER A 270 0.83 0.91 -24.24
C SER A 270 -0.26 1.22 -23.24
N LEU A 271 0.15 1.76 -22.08
CA LEU A 271 -0.73 2.12 -20.98
C LEU A 271 -0.44 3.56 -20.55
N GLN A 272 -1.47 4.37 -20.45
CA GLN A 272 -1.35 5.78 -20.08
C GLN A 272 -2.47 6.20 -19.15
N TYR A 273 -2.17 7.06 -18.18
CA TYR A 273 -3.21 7.64 -17.33
C TYR A 273 -3.92 8.78 -18.07
N ASN A 274 -5.22 8.63 -18.27
CA ASN A 274 -6.08 9.65 -18.85
C ASN A 274 -6.58 10.59 -17.74
N THR A 275 -6.21 11.86 -17.85
CA THR A 275 -6.54 12.88 -16.84
C THR A 275 -7.95 13.47 -16.98
N THR A 276 -8.62 13.23 -18.11
CA THR A 276 -10.01 13.68 -18.36
C THR A 276 -10.99 12.68 -17.76
N ASP A 277 -10.80 11.40 -18.07
CA ASP A 277 -11.68 10.31 -17.62
C ASP A 277 -11.24 9.74 -16.25
N ASN A 278 -10.06 10.11 -15.74
CA ASN A 278 -9.47 9.62 -14.49
C ASN A 278 -9.28 8.09 -14.43
N VAL A 279 -8.88 7.50 -15.55
CA VAL A 279 -8.67 6.06 -15.69
C VAL A 279 -7.34 5.79 -16.40
N TRP A 280 -6.75 4.61 -16.16
CA TRP A 280 -5.66 4.14 -17.00
C TRP A 280 -6.24 3.55 -18.28
N VAL A 281 -5.74 3.98 -19.42
CA VAL A 281 -6.18 3.54 -20.74
C VAL A 281 -5.06 2.74 -21.38
N MET A 282 -5.36 1.49 -21.71
CA MET A 282 -4.49 0.64 -22.51
C MET A 282 -4.96 0.67 -23.96
N ASN A 283 -4.04 0.99 -24.88
CA ASN A 283 -4.24 0.78 -26.30
C ASN A 283 -3.37 -0.37 -26.79
N SER A 284 -3.89 -1.13 -27.74
CA SER A 284 -3.07 -1.97 -28.62
C SER A 284 -3.25 -1.51 -30.06
N ASN A 285 -2.21 -1.67 -30.87
CA ASN A 285 -2.34 -1.54 -32.31
C ASN A 285 -1.74 -2.76 -32.99
N GLY A 286 -2.41 -3.24 -34.03
CA GLY A 286 -2.08 -4.46 -34.74
C GLY A 286 -1.99 -4.25 -36.24
N ASP A 287 -1.12 -5.03 -36.89
CA ASP A 287 -0.91 -4.98 -38.33
C ASP A 287 -0.52 -6.35 -38.90
N GLY A 288 -1.04 -6.63 -40.10
CA GLY A 288 -0.64 -7.76 -40.94
C GLY A 288 0.75 -7.60 -41.55
N TYR A 289 1.34 -6.39 -41.58
CA TYR A 289 2.73 -6.23 -42.02
C TYR A 289 3.74 -6.65 -40.93
N ILE A 290 4.81 -7.32 -41.36
CA ILE A 290 5.95 -7.61 -40.49
C ILE A 290 6.86 -6.38 -40.49
N TYR A 291 6.96 -5.73 -39.33
CA TYR A 291 7.91 -4.63 -39.14
C TYR A 291 9.34 -5.17 -39.05
N GLN A 292 10.28 -4.48 -39.71
CA GLN A 292 11.70 -4.83 -39.61
C GLN A 292 12.22 -4.55 -38.19
N GLY A 293 13.14 -5.38 -37.71
CA GLY A 293 13.77 -5.25 -36.42
C GLY A 293 13.79 -6.56 -35.64
N VAL A 294 14.36 -6.50 -34.43
CA VAL A 294 14.37 -7.64 -33.51
C VAL A 294 13.06 -7.64 -32.73
N ASN A 295 12.48 -8.83 -32.55
CA ASN A 295 11.35 -8.99 -31.64
C ASN A 295 11.79 -8.69 -30.20
N ILE A 296 11.21 -7.66 -29.57
CA ILE A 296 11.49 -7.25 -28.18
C ILE A 296 10.47 -7.83 -27.19
N ALA A 297 9.39 -8.44 -27.68
CA ALA A 297 8.36 -9.10 -26.88
C ALA A 297 8.78 -10.53 -26.47
N THR A 298 9.96 -10.66 -25.86
CA THR A 298 10.51 -11.95 -25.42
C THR A 298 10.27 -12.18 -23.95
N VAL A 299 9.89 -13.41 -23.57
CA VAL A 299 9.83 -13.84 -22.17
C VAL A 299 11.22 -14.35 -21.77
N PRO A 300 11.86 -13.81 -20.72
CA PRO A 300 13.11 -14.34 -20.22
C PRO A 300 13.00 -15.83 -19.87
N ALA A 301 14.04 -16.61 -20.20
CA ALA A 301 14.10 -18.00 -19.78
C ALA A 301 14.17 -18.07 -18.26
N GLN A 302 13.46 -19.03 -17.67
CA GLN A 302 13.56 -19.32 -16.25
C GLN A 302 14.99 -19.80 -15.94
N THR A 303 15.68 -19.12 -15.03
CA THR A 303 17.08 -19.42 -14.68
C THR A 303 17.25 -19.97 -13.28
N SER A 304 16.23 -19.89 -12.42
CA SER A 304 16.22 -20.54 -11.11
C SER A 304 15.16 -21.65 -11.03
N THR A 305 15.49 -22.73 -10.32
CA THR A 305 14.49 -23.74 -9.91
C THR A 305 13.43 -23.02 -9.06
N PRO A 306 12.11 -23.27 -9.25
CA PRO A 306 11.08 -22.62 -8.43
C PRO A 306 11.47 -22.79 -6.96
N SER A 307 11.60 -21.71 -6.20
CA SER A 307 12.06 -21.82 -4.82
C SER A 307 11.07 -22.69 -4.07
N THR A 308 11.50 -23.88 -3.66
CA THR A 308 10.72 -24.74 -2.77
C THR A 308 10.60 -24.15 -1.36
N GLY A 309 11.30 -23.05 -1.07
CA GLY A 309 11.08 -22.24 0.12
C GLY A 309 9.97 -21.23 -0.15
N GLN A 310 8.87 -21.32 0.60
CA GLN A 310 7.92 -20.21 0.72
C GLN A 310 8.69 -18.97 1.18
N ASP A 311 8.51 -17.84 0.49
CA ASP A 311 9.00 -16.55 0.96
C ASP A 311 8.35 -16.23 2.31
N ASN A 312 9.11 -16.31 3.40
CA ASN A 312 8.62 -16.01 4.75
C ASN A 312 8.80 -14.54 5.15
N ASN A 313 9.29 -13.68 4.24
CA ASN A 313 9.55 -12.28 4.53
C ASN A 313 8.31 -11.54 5.03
N LYS A 314 7.13 -11.83 4.48
CA LYS A 314 5.85 -11.26 4.93
C LYS A 314 5.53 -11.62 6.38
N GLU A 315 5.67 -12.89 6.75
CA GLU A 315 5.41 -13.34 8.13
C GLU A 315 6.37 -12.64 9.12
N ILE A 316 7.62 -12.45 8.70
CA ILE A 316 8.62 -11.71 9.45
C ILE A 316 8.26 -10.22 9.56
N ASP A 317 7.85 -9.58 8.47
CA ASP A 317 7.44 -8.17 8.45
C ASP A 317 6.21 -7.92 9.33
N GLN A 318 5.20 -8.78 9.30
CA GLN A 318 4.03 -8.71 10.18
C GLN A 318 4.40 -8.85 11.66
N LYS A 319 5.33 -9.76 11.99
CA LYS A 319 5.86 -9.90 13.35
C LYS A 319 6.63 -8.64 13.78
N ILE A 320 7.43 -8.04 12.89
CA ILE A 320 8.15 -6.78 13.17
C ILE A 320 7.17 -5.62 13.39
N GLN A 321 6.14 -5.48 12.56
CA GLN A 321 5.14 -4.42 12.71
C GLN A 321 4.35 -4.58 14.01
N THR A 322 4.02 -5.80 14.40
CA THR A 322 3.39 -6.07 15.70
C THR A 322 4.29 -5.64 16.87
N VAL A 323 5.60 -5.91 16.79
CA VAL A 323 6.58 -5.46 17.80
C VAL A 323 6.62 -3.92 17.87
N LYS A 324 6.67 -3.22 16.72
CA LYS A 324 6.64 -1.75 16.67
C LYS A 324 5.31 -1.18 17.21
N GLY A 325 4.18 -1.78 16.84
CA GLY A 325 2.85 -1.38 17.30
C GLY A 325 2.67 -1.56 18.82
N ASN A 326 3.23 -2.61 19.40
CA ASN A 326 3.25 -2.82 20.85
C ASN A 326 4.08 -1.76 21.57
N LEU A 327 5.25 -1.38 21.01
CA LEU A 327 6.08 -0.32 21.58
C LEU A 327 5.38 1.04 21.55
N GLN A 328 4.69 1.35 20.44
CA GLN A 328 3.90 2.58 20.34
C GLN A 328 2.71 2.57 21.31
N SER A 329 2.01 1.44 21.45
CA SER A 329 0.91 1.29 22.40
C SER A 329 1.36 1.49 23.85
N LEU A 330 2.53 0.96 24.22
CA LEU A 330 3.15 1.19 25.53
C LEU A 330 3.40 2.69 25.76
N LYS A 331 3.98 3.38 24.78
CA LYS A 331 4.25 4.82 24.88
C LYS A 331 2.97 5.63 25.08
N ASN A 332 1.94 5.35 24.28
CA ASN A 332 0.64 6.00 24.38
C ASN A 332 -0.01 5.75 25.76
N SER A 333 0.06 4.53 26.29
CA SER A 333 -0.47 4.17 27.61
C SER A 333 0.26 4.87 28.77
N GLN A 334 1.59 4.98 28.66
CA GLN A 334 2.41 5.74 29.63
C GLN A 334 2.04 7.23 29.62
N ASP A 335 1.92 7.83 28.43
CA ASP A 335 1.54 9.23 28.29
C ASP A 335 0.13 9.48 28.85
N GLN A 336 -0.83 8.59 28.60
CA GLN A 336 -2.17 8.68 29.18
C GLN A 336 -2.14 8.60 30.70
N THR A 337 -1.42 7.62 31.26
CA THR A 337 -1.27 7.45 32.71
C THR A 337 -0.65 8.70 33.36
N TYR A 338 0.36 9.30 32.72
CA TYR A 338 0.99 10.52 33.20
C TYR A 338 0.00 11.69 33.22
N GLN A 339 -0.77 11.89 32.15
CA GLN A 339 -1.78 12.97 32.11
C GLN A 339 -2.88 12.77 33.15
N THR A 340 -3.37 11.54 33.33
CA THR A 340 -4.38 11.22 34.36
C THR A 340 -3.84 11.50 35.77
N GLN A 341 -2.60 11.08 36.07
CA GLN A 341 -1.99 11.32 37.38
C GLN A 341 -1.76 12.82 37.62
N LYS A 342 -1.32 13.56 36.61
CA LYS A 342 -1.12 15.01 36.67
C LYS A 342 -2.43 15.74 36.98
N LEU A 343 -3.51 15.39 36.29
CA LEU A 343 -4.84 15.95 36.55
C LEU A 343 -5.32 15.64 37.97
N SER A 344 -5.19 14.38 38.41
CA SER A 344 -5.59 13.95 39.76
C SER A 344 -4.85 14.72 40.86
N LEU A 345 -3.52 14.85 40.73
CA LEU A 345 -2.70 15.57 41.70
C LEU A 345 -2.99 17.07 41.70
N ASN A 346 -3.17 17.68 40.54
CA ASN A 346 -3.55 19.09 40.45
C ASN A 346 -4.91 19.35 41.11
N ASN A 347 -5.89 18.47 40.88
CA ASN A 347 -7.21 18.58 41.51
C ASN A 347 -7.12 18.40 43.03
N ALA A 348 -6.30 17.47 43.52
CA ALA A 348 -6.11 17.27 44.96
C ALA A 348 -5.45 18.49 45.63
N VAL A 349 -4.44 19.08 45.00
CA VAL A 349 -3.79 20.31 45.48
C VAL A 349 -4.78 21.48 45.48
N GLN A 350 -5.60 21.61 44.43
CA GLN A 350 -6.62 22.65 44.35
C GLN A 350 -7.70 22.48 45.43
N GLN A 351 -8.20 21.26 45.64
CA GLN A 351 -9.18 20.97 46.70
C GLN A 351 -8.64 21.30 48.09
N LEU A 352 -7.35 21.03 48.35
CA LEU A 352 -6.71 21.41 49.60
C LEU A 352 -6.63 22.93 49.75
N ALA A 353 -6.26 23.65 48.69
CA ALA A 353 -6.23 25.11 48.68
C ALA A 353 -7.62 25.71 48.97
N ASP A 354 -8.67 25.16 48.34
CA ASP A 354 -10.06 25.61 48.53
C ASP A 354 -10.55 25.34 49.96
N GLN A 355 -10.16 24.20 50.55
CA GLN A 355 -10.46 23.88 51.95
C GLN A 355 -9.82 24.87 52.92
N PHE A 356 -8.53 25.18 52.74
CA PHE A 356 -7.84 26.16 53.57
C PHE A 356 -8.46 27.56 53.42
N ALA A 357 -8.78 27.99 52.20
CA ALA A 357 -9.45 29.27 51.97
C ALA A 357 -10.83 29.35 52.69
N SER A 358 -11.61 28.25 52.66
CA SER A 358 -12.89 28.19 53.37
C SER A 358 -12.72 28.21 54.90
N GLN A 359 -11.70 27.54 55.43
CA GLN A 359 -11.41 27.52 56.87
C GLN A 359 -10.95 28.89 57.37
N GLU A 360 -10.06 29.56 56.62
CA GLU A 360 -9.61 30.93 56.90
C GLU A 360 -10.80 31.90 56.97
N ALA A 361 -11.71 31.85 55.98
CA ALA A 361 -12.89 32.70 55.94
C ALA A 361 -13.85 32.46 57.11
N GLN A 362 -14.05 31.19 57.50
CA GLN A 362 -14.89 30.86 58.65
C GLN A 362 -14.26 31.32 59.97
N ALA A 363 -12.95 31.13 60.14
CA ALA A 363 -12.22 31.58 61.32
C ALA A 363 -12.28 33.11 61.47
N GLU A 364 -12.19 33.86 60.37
CA GLU A 364 -12.33 35.33 60.38
C GLU A 364 -13.73 35.76 60.85
N LYS A 365 -14.78 35.10 60.36
CA LYS A 365 -16.16 35.33 60.80
C LYS A 365 -16.35 35.05 62.29
N ASP A 366 -15.85 33.92 62.77
CA ASP A 366 -15.98 33.51 64.17
C ASP A 366 -15.20 34.45 65.11
N ASN A 367 -14.01 34.90 64.69
CA ASN A 367 -13.21 35.86 65.44
C ASN A 367 -13.92 37.22 65.55
N ASN A 368 -14.53 37.70 64.46
CA ASN A 368 -15.33 38.93 64.48
C ASN A 368 -16.51 38.84 65.45
N SER A 369 -17.23 37.72 65.47
CA SER A 369 -18.32 37.49 66.43
C SER A 369 -17.83 37.45 67.88
N LYS A 370 -16.69 36.79 68.15
CA LYS A 370 -16.08 36.73 69.49
C LYS A 370 -15.63 38.10 69.98
N ILE A 371 -15.10 38.96 69.09
CA ILE A 371 -14.70 40.32 69.44
C ILE A 371 -15.92 41.19 69.73
N GLN A 372 -17.02 41.06 68.99
CA GLN A 372 -18.26 41.81 69.25
C GLN A 372 -18.96 41.41 70.55
N ALA A 373 -18.82 40.14 70.95
CA ALA A 373 -19.40 39.61 72.18
C ALA A 373 -18.60 39.96 73.45
N PHE A 374 -17.33 40.34 73.31
CA PHE A 374 -16.41 40.71 74.40
C PHE A 374 -16.40 42.23 74.59
#